data_AF-A0A0F9B3L6-F1
#
_entry.id   AF-A0A0F9B3L6-F1
#
_cell.length_a   1.000
_cell.length_b   1.000
_cell.length_c   1.000
_cell.angle_alpha   90.00
_cell.angle_beta   90.00
_cell.angle_gamma   90.00
#
_symmetry.space_group_name_H-M   'P 1'
#
loop_
_entity.id
_entity.type
_entity.pdbx_description
1 polymer ?
#
loop_
_entity_poly.entity_id
_entity_poly.type
_entity_poly.pdbx_seq_one_letter_code
_entity_poly.pdbx_strand_id
1 'polypeptide(L)'
;MTTRYQKEHYEDVANVLASATRYSGKTEEGEYFCSVDPDEVAQALAHLFAADNPLACTDCGRLQSASSKRCPAMRPIESSGLHRFTWGFDGEQFLTACGLEEEEDQS
;
A
#
# COMPACT_ATOMS: atom_id res chain seq x y z
N MET A 1 26.53 -0.63 5.70
CA MET A 1 25.11 -0.50 6.04
C MET A 1 24.47 0.34 4.96
N THR A 2 23.74 -0.27 4.05
CA THR A 2 22.77 0.48 3.24
C THR A 2 21.59 0.71 4.17
N THR A 3 21.25 1.98 4.43
CA THR A 3 20.00 2.27 5.13
C THR A 3 18.88 1.71 4.27
N ARG A 4 18.02 0.86 4.84
CA ARG A 4 16.88 0.26 4.13
C ARG A 4 16.00 1.32 3.46
N TYR A 5 16.01 2.54 4.01
CA TYR A 5 15.28 3.68 3.48
C TYR A 5 16.24 4.71 2.89
N GLN A 6 15.90 5.19 1.70
CA GLN A 6 16.57 6.32 1.05
C GLN A 6 15.93 7.64 1.51
N LYS A 7 16.61 8.76 1.25
CA LYS A 7 16.09 10.11 1.56
C LYS A 7 14.71 10.33 0.93
N GLU A 8 14.54 9.86 -0.30
CA GLU A 8 13.30 9.95 -1.09
C GLU A 8 12.12 9.29 -0.35
N HIS A 9 12.29 8.11 0.24
CA HIS A 9 11.21 7.46 1.01
C HIS A 9 10.74 8.31 2.21
N TYR A 10 11.65 9.02 2.89
CA TYR A 10 11.26 9.90 3.99
C TYR A 10 10.53 11.14 3.50
N GLU A 11 10.90 11.66 2.33
CA GLU A 11 10.22 12.79 1.69
C GLU A 11 8.81 12.40 1.24
N ASP A 12 8.62 11.20 0.67
CA ASP A 12 7.31 10.72 0.25
C ASP A 12 6.36 10.50 1.43
N VAL A 13 6.83 9.88 2.53
CA VAL A 13 6.04 9.76 3.76
C VAL A 13 5.69 11.14 4.32
N ALA A 14 6.63 12.08 4.34
CA ALA A 14 6.37 13.45 4.80
C ALA A 14 5.31 14.16 3.93
N ASN A 15 5.35 13.95 2.62
CA ASN A 15 4.35 14.47 1.69
C ASN A 15 2.96 13.89 1.94
N VAL A 16 2.86 12.57 2.18
CA VAL A 16 1.60 11.92 2.55
C VAL A 16 1.02 12.57 3.80
N LEU A 17 1.82 12.70 4.87
CA LEU A 17 1.39 13.30 6.12
C LEU A 17 0.96 14.76 5.93
N ALA A 18 1.74 15.55 5.18
CA ALA A 18 1.44 16.95 4.90
C ALA A 18 0.13 17.12 4.10
N SER A 19 -0.12 16.23 3.14
CA SER A 19 -1.34 16.24 2.32
C SER A 19 -2.58 15.80 3.09
N ALA A 20 -2.43 14.86 4.02
CA ALA A 20 -3.51 14.36 4.86
C ALA A 20 -3.82 15.29 6.05
N THR A 21 -2.90 16.19 6.42
CA THR A 21 -3.24 17.32 7.29
C THR A 21 -4.20 18.25 6.56
N ARG A 22 -5.49 18.10 6.84
CA ARG A 22 -6.49 19.09 6.48
C ARG A 22 -6.34 20.25 7.46
N TYR A 23 -5.86 21.38 6.94
CA TYR A 23 -5.91 22.64 7.67
C TYR A 23 -7.38 23.03 7.86
N SER A 24 -7.99 22.67 8.99
CA SER A 24 -9.36 23.09 9.31
C SER A 24 -9.33 24.36 10.12
N GLY A 25 -10.19 25.31 9.74
CA GLY A 25 -9.84 26.70 9.84
C GLY A 25 -10.73 27.74 10.43
N LYS A 26 -10.13 28.67 11.18
CA LYS A 26 -10.72 29.96 11.50
C LYS A 26 -9.75 31.14 11.29
N THR A 27 -10.31 32.12 10.60
CA THR A 27 -9.80 33.48 10.37
C THR A 27 -9.86 34.28 11.68
N GLU A 28 -9.87 35.62 11.64
CA GLU A 28 -9.87 36.51 12.83
C GLU A 28 -10.99 36.24 13.89
N GLU A 29 -11.88 35.25 13.66
CA GLU A 29 -13.06 34.87 14.45
C GLU A 29 -12.95 33.49 15.21
N GLY A 30 -11.79 32.81 15.30
CA GLY A 30 -11.56 31.71 16.26
C GLY A 30 -10.48 30.64 15.90
N GLU A 31 -10.54 29.44 16.52
CA GLU A 31 -9.59 28.31 16.36
C GLU A 31 -9.63 27.48 15.04
N TYR A 32 -8.44 27.26 14.45
CA TYR A 32 -8.12 26.19 13.47
C TYR A 32 -7.93 24.85 14.22
N PHE A 33 -8.64 23.78 13.87
CA PHE A 33 -8.36 22.42 14.34
C PHE A 33 -7.65 21.64 13.23
N CYS A 34 -6.39 21.25 13.40
CA CYS A 34 -5.75 20.41 12.38
C CYS A 34 -6.23 18.96 12.59
N SER A 35 -7.05 18.44 11.69
CA SER A 35 -7.45 17.03 11.70
C SER A 35 -6.70 16.30 10.59
N VAL A 36 -6.03 15.22 10.97
CA VAL A 36 -5.54 14.22 10.03
C VAL A 36 -6.60 13.14 9.94
N ASP A 37 -7.00 12.79 8.73
CA ASP A 37 -7.83 11.61 8.51
C ASP A 37 -6.89 10.38 8.51
N PRO A 38 -6.94 9.52 9.55
CA PRO A 38 -6.04 8.38 9.64
C PRO A 38 -6.26 7.38 8.51
N ASP A 39 -7.46 7.34 7.93
CA ASP A 39 -7.82 6.39 6.89
C ASP A 39 -7.17 6.80 5.56
N GLU A 40 -7.19 8.11 5.26
CA GLU A 40 -6.48 8.68 4.10
C GLU A 40 -4.97 8.47 4.20
N VAL A 41 -4.39 8.63 5.40
CA VAL A 41 -2.96 8.37 5.62
C VAL A 41 -2.64 6.90 5.39
N ALA A 42 -3.42 5.98 5.96
CA ALA A 42 -3.17 4.55 5.82
C ALA A 42 -3.28 4.11 4.35
N GLN A 43 -4.29 4.59 3.61
CA GLN A 43 -4.41 4.30 2.17
C GLN A 43 -3.22 4.84 1.36
N ALA A 44 -2.82 6.09 1.62
CA ALA A 44 -1.70 6.70 0.91
C ALA A 44 -0.37 5.98 1.20
N LEU A 45 -0.14 5.57 2.45
CA LEU A 45 1.03 4.76 2.82
C LEU A 45 0.99 3.36 2.20
N ALA A 46 -0.18 2.72 2.16
CA ALA A 46 -0.33 1.41 1.51
C ALA A 46 0.04 1.48 0.02
N HIS A 47 -0.41 2.52 -0.70
CA HIS A 47 -0.02 2.75 -2.09
C HIS A 47 1.48 3.01 -2.24
N LEU A 48 2.06 3.85 -1.38
CA LEU A 48 3.49 4.16 -1.42
C LEU A 48 4.34 2.89 -1.22
N PHE A 49 4.03 2.10 -0.20
CA PHE A 49 4.77 0.87 0.09
C PHE A 49 4.55 -0.22 -0.98
N ALA A 50 3.36 -0.29 -1.57
CA ALA A 50 3.10 -1.19 -2.70
C ALA A 50 3.88 -0.76 -3.95
N ALA A 51 4.14 0.53 -4.16
CA ALA A 51 4.95 1.02 -5.27
C ALA A 51 6.44 0.66 -5.10
N ASP A 52 6.98 0.82 -3.88
CA ASP A 52 8.38 0.50 -3.58
C ASP A 52 8.66 -1.01 -3.47
N ASN A 53 7.66 -1.77 -3.01
CA ASN A 53 7.77 -3.21 -2.79
C ASN A 53 6.56 -3.96 -3.36
N PRO A 54 6.40 -3.98 -4.69
CA PRO A 54 5.22 -4.56 -5.32
C PRO A 54 5.10 -6.06 -5.10
N LEU A 55 3.85 -6.54 -4.99
CA LEU A 55 3.53 -7.95 -4.94
C LEU A 55 4.10 -8.70 -6.15
N ALA A 56 4.93 -9.68 -5.86
CA ALA A 56 5.69 -10.46 -6.84
C ALA A 56 5.45 -11.96 -6.66
N CYS A 57 5.45 -12.67 -7.78
CA CYS A 57 5.27 -14.11 -7.79
C CYS A 57 6.49 -14.77 -7.16
N THR A 58 6.27 -15.59 -6.15
CA THR A 58 7.33 -16.30 -5.41
C THR A 58 8.16 -17.22 -6.31
N ASP A 59 7.54 -17.75 -7.35
CA ASP A 59 8.16 -18.77 -8.19
C ASP A 59 8.91 -18.16 -9.40
N CYS A 60 8.51 -16.99 -9.90
CA CYS A 60 9.10 -16.39 -11.11
C CYS A 60 9.41 -14.89 -11.04
N GLY A 61 9.15 -14.22 -9.91
CA GLY A 61 9.42 -12.80 -9.69
C GLY A 61 8.57 -11.83 -10.52
N ARG A 62 7.55 -12.31 -11.26
CA ARG A 62 6.65 -11.41 -12.01
C ARG A 62 5.76 -10.64 -11.06
N LEU A 63 5.58 -9.34 -11.34
CA LEU A 63 4.69 -8.48 -10.57
C LEU A 63 3.21 -8.76 -10.89
N GLN A 64 2.33 -8.63 -9.90
CA GLN A 64 0.90 -8.91 -10.02
C GLN A 64 0.22 -8.06 -11.10
N SER A 65 0.55 -6.77 -11.16
CA SER A 65 0.03 -5.79 -12.13
C SER A 65 0.36 -6.12 -13.60
N ALA A 66 1.36 -6.98 -13.84
CA ALA A 66 1.81 -7.38 -15.18
C ALA A 66 1.33 -8.79 -15.59
N SER A 67 0.50 -9.44 -14.78
CA SER A 67 0.17 -10.86 -14.97
C SER A 67 -1.11 -11.07 -15.79
N SER A 68 -0.93 -11.36 -17.08
CA SER A 68 -1.90 -12.18 -17.81
C SER A 68 -1.25 -13.53 -18.10
N LYS A 69 -1.91 -14.62 -17.66
CA LYS A 69 -1.59 -16.05 -17.87
C LYS A 69 -0.76 -16.75 -16.77
N ARG A 70 -0.67 -18.08 -16.95
CA ARG A 70 0.01 -19.06 -16.10
C ARG A 70 1.46 -18.68 -15.79
N CYS A 71 1.90 -19.05 -14.59
CA CYS A 71 3.28 -18.95 -14.15
C CYS A 71 4.19 -19.89 -14.96
N PRO A 72 5.21 -19.37 -15.67
CA PRO A 72 6.12 -20.20 -16.46
C PRO A 72 7.09 -21.02 -15.61
N ALA A 73 7.27 -20.67 -14.33
CA ALA A 73 8.12 -21.41 -13.39
C ALA A 73 7.41 -22.60 -12.73
N MET A 74 6.08 -22.65 -12.79
CA MET A 74 5.29 -23.76 -12.25
C MET A 74 5.29 -24.94 -13.24
N ARG A 75 5.71 -26.12 -12.78
CA ARG A 75 5.53 -27.35 -13.55
C ARG A 75 4.03 -27.68 -13.67
N PRO A 76 3.55 -28.26 -14.78
CA PRO A 76 2.13 -28.49 -15.04
C PRO A 76 1.38 -29.40 -14.05
N ILE A 77 2.06 -29.95 -13.05
CA ILE A 77 1.60 -31.13 -12.29
C ILE A 77 1.18 -30.79 -10.86
N GLU A 78 1.62 -29.65 -10.28
CA GLU A 78 1.47 -29.42 -8.81
C GLU A 78 0.64 -28.18 -8.41
N SER A 79 0.16 -27.38 -9.36
CA SER A 79 -0.82 -26.33 -9.08
C SER A 79 -1.57 -26.00 -10.37
N SER A 80 -2.63 -25.18 -10.30
CA SER A 80 -3.40 -24.65 -11.44
C SER A 80 -2.55 -23.93 -12.51
N GLY A 81 -1.22 -23.88 -12.34
CA GLY A 81 -0.27 -23.18 -13.16
C GLY A 81 -0.37 -21.68 -12.94
N LEU A 82 -1.06 -21.21 -11.91
CA LEU A 82 -1.25 -19.79 -11.64
C LEU A 82 -0.07 -19.22 -10.86
N HIS A 83 0.11 -17.92 -10.98
CA HIS A 83 1.08 -17.19 -10.17
C HIS A 83 0.65 -17.18 -8.70
N ARG A 84 1.61 -17.43 -7.80
CA ARG A 84 1.43 -17.24 -6.36
C ARG A 84 2.19 -15.99 -5.94
N PHE A 85 1.46 -14.91 -5.66
CA PHE A 85 2.02 -13.63 -5.22
C PHE A 85 2.07 -13.59 -3.70
N THR A 86 3.14 -14.09 -3.09
CA THR A 86 3.31 -14.09 -1.63
C THR A 86 4.56 -13.35 -1.18
N TRP A 87 5.21 -12.61 -2.10
CA TRP A 87 6.37 -11.77 -1.80
C TRP A 87 6.04 -10.32 -2.15
N GLY A 88 6.58 -9.37 -1.39
CA GLY A 88 6.25 -7.94 -1.53
C GLY A 88 5.47 -7.40 -0.35
N PHE A 89 5.01 -6.16 -0.47
CA PHE A 89 4.14 -5.49 0.49
C PHE A 89 2.69 -5.86 0.18
N ASP A 90 2.00 -6.39 1.19
CA ASP A 90 0.59 -6.72 1.14
C ASP A 90 -0.22 -5.53 1.68
N GLY A 91 -0.80 -4.77 0.76
CA GLY A 91 -1.58 -3.58 1.08
C GLY A 91 -2.87 -3.91 1.83
N GLU A 92 -3.54 -5.00 1.49
CA GLU A 92 -4.77 -5.43 2.15
C GLU A 92 -4.50 -5.81 3.61
N GLN A 93 -3.43 -6.58 3.85
CA GLN A 93 -3.01 -6.94 5.21
C GLN A 93 -2.62 -5.70 6.03
N PHE A 94 -1.94 -4.73 5.41
CA PHE A 94 -1.58 -3.47 6.07
C PHE A 94 -2.82 -2.64 6.45
N LEU A 95 -3.77 -2.47 5.52
CA LEU A 95 -4.99 -1.70 5.76
C LEU A 95 -5.86 -2.37 6.84
N THR A 96 -5.98 -3.70 6.80
CA THR A 96 -6.64 -4.49 7.86
C THR A 96 -5.97 -4.24 9.21
N ALA A 97 -4.63 -4.22 9.28
CA ALA A 97 -3.90 -3.93 10.51
C ALA A 97 -4.09 -2.46 10.98
N CYS A 98 -4.43 -1.55 10.08
CA CYS A 98 -4.83 -0.18 10.40
C CYS A 98 -6.30 -0.06 10.87
N GLY A 99 -7.07 -1.16 10.87
CA GLY A 99 -8.50 -1.16 11.20
C GLY A 99 -9.39 -0.73 10.03
N LEU A 100 -8.84 -0.68 8.82
CA LEU A 100 -9.57 -0.47 7.57
C LEU A 100 -9.86 -1.84 6.96
N GLU A 101 -10.83 -2.55 7.52
CA GLU A 101 -11.38 -3.71 6.84
C GLU A 101 -12.13 -3.22 5.61
N GLU A 102 -11.95 -3.87 4.46
CA GLU A 102 -12.91 -3.73 3.36
C GLU A 102 -14.25 -4.21 3.93
N GLU A 103 -15.17 -3.29 4.20
CA GLU A 103 -16.57 -3.67 4.42
C GLU A 103 -16.99 -4.43 3.15
N GLU A 104 -17.02 -5.76 3.23
CA GLU A 104 -17.71 -6.57 2.24
C GLU A 104 -19.16 -6.07 2.24
N ASP A 105 -19.45 -5.24 1.24
CA ASP A 105 -20.77 -4.73 0.89
C ASP A 105 -21.66 -5.97 0.63
N GLN A 106 -22.25 -6.53 1.69
CA GLN A 106 -23.27 -7.57 1.61
C GLN A 106 -24.57 -6.92 1.14
N SER A 107 -24.64 -6.64 -0.16
CA SER A 107 -25.89 -6.36 -0.88
C SER A 107 -26.65 -7.63 -1.25
#